data_AF-A0AAV8XKG8-F1
#
_entry.id   AF-A0AAV8XKG8-F1
#
_cell.length_a   1.000
_cell.length_b   1.000
_cell.length_c   1.000
_cell.angle_alpha   90.00
_cell.angle_beta   90.00
_cell.angle_gamma   90.00
#
_symmetry.space_group_name_H-M   'P 1'
#
loop_
_entity.id
_entity.type
_entity.pdbx_description
1 polymer ?
#
loop_
_entity_poly.entity_id
_entity_poly.type
_entity_poly.pdbx_seq_one_letter_code
_entity_poly.pdbx_strand_id
1 'polypeptide(L)'
;MNKYEFPGALGAIDGTHIAILKPSEDEHNFINSKGWLIGDSGYPQSSILMTPYRDPAEGTPEARYNYAHIRSRNTTQRCIGVLKK
;
A
#
# COMPACT_ATOMS: atom_id res chain seq x y z
N MET A 1 1.19 -33.96 -8.64
CA MET A 1 1.47 -32.57 -9.08
C MET A 1 0.87 -31.62 -8.05
N ASN A 2 1.69 -30.82 -7.37
CA ASN A 2 1.18 -29.75 -6.52
C ASN A 2 0.55 -28.69 -7.42
N LYS A 3 -0.74 -28.44 -7.23
CA LYS A 3 -1.57 -27.56 -8.07
C LYS A 3 -1.14 -26.08 -7.99
N TYR A 4 -0.29 -25.73 -7.03
CA TYR A 4 0.17 -24.38 -6.76
C TYR A 4 1.67 -24.41 -6.53
N GLU A 5 2.42 -23.55 -7.24
CA GLU A 5 3.88 -23.45 -7.17
C GLU A 5 4.41 -22.91 -5.82
N PHE A 6 3.49 -22.53 -4.92
CA PHE A 6 3.77 -22.00 -3.59
C PHE A 6 3.01 -22.80 -2.51
N PRO A 7 3.58 -23.93 -2.03
CA PRO A 7 2.94 -24.75 -1.00
C PRO A 7 2.73 -23.95 0.30
N GLY A 8 1.51 -23.94 0.83
CA GLY A 8 1.17 -23.25 2.09
C GLY A 8 0.72 -21.81 1.94
N ALA A 9 0.68 -21.25 0.73
CA ALA A 9 0.10 -19.93 0.48
C ALA A 9 -1.44 -20.00 0.55
N LEU A 10 -2.05 -19.20 1.44
CA LEU A 10 -3.51 -19.04 1.57
C LEU A 10 -4.09 -18.03 0.56
N GLY A 11 -3.29 -17.07 0.12
CA GLY A 11 -3.69 -16.01 -0.80
C GLY A 11 -2.56 -14.99 -0.99
N ALA A 12 -2.75 -14.05 -1.90
CA ALA A 12 -1.85 -12.94 -2.13
C ALA A 12 -2.58 -11.61 -1.83
N ILE A 13 -1.93 -10.71 -1.10
CA ILE A 13 -2.43 -9.36 -0.86
C ILE A 13 -1.79 -8.45 -1.90
N ASP A 14 -2.62 -7.77 -2.71
CA ASP A 14 -2.18 -6.71 -3.61
C ASP A 14 -1.91 -5.44 -2.79
N GLY A 15 -0.67 -4.95 -2.80
CA GLY A 15 -0.28 -3.76 -2.06
C GLY A 15 1.14 -3.30 -2.39
N THR A 16 1.39 -2.00 -2.24
CA THR A 16 2.73 -1.40 -2.42
C THR A 16 3.33 -1.10 -1.05
N HIS A 17 4.54 -1.61 -0.76
CA HIS A 17 5.33 -1.12 0.37
C HIS A 17 6.02 0.17 -0.02
N ILE A 18 5.75 1.26 0.72
CA ILE A 18 6.53 2.48 0.61
C ILE A 18 7.32 2.64 1.91
N ALA A 19 8.65 2.64 1.75
CA ALA A 19 9.55 3.02 2.84
C ALA A 19 9.39 4.52 3.08
N ILE A 20 8.71 4.87 4.17
CA ILE A 20 8.69 6.22 4.73
C ILE A 20 9.70 6.22 5.87
N LEU A 21 10.53 7.28 5.96
CA LEU A 21 11.43 7.46 7.10
C LEU A 21 10.58 7.49 8.39
N LYS A 22 10.91 6.60 9.34
CA LYS A 22 10.25 6.57 10.64
C LYS A 22 10.35 7.96 11.32
N PRO A 23 9.27 8.49 11.90
CA PRO A 23 9.35 9.70 12.71
C PRO A 23 10.21 9.46 13.96
N SER A 24 10.83 10.53 14.48
CA SER A 24 11.68 10.46 15.68
C SER A 24 10.90 10.30 16.98
N GLU A 25 9.64 10.73 17.02
CA GLU A 25 8.71 10.52 18.15
C GLU A 25 7.82 9.31 17.90
N ASP A 26 7.49 8.57 18.97
CA ASP A 26 6.62 7.38 18.95
C ASP A 26 7.02 6.30 17.94
N GLU A 27 8.32 6.15 17.69
CA GLU A 27 8.91 5.24 16.71
C GLU A 27 8.31 3.83 16.78
N HIS A 28 8.11 3.30 17.99
CA HIS A 28 7.58 1.96 18.26
C HIS A 28 6.19 1.69 17.66
N ASN A 29 5.37 2.73 17.49
CA ASN A 29 4.05 2.64 16.85
C ASN A 29 4.14 2.57 15.32
N PHE A 30 5.30 2.89 14.76
CA PHE A 30 5.61 2.87 13.33
C PHE A 30 6.65 1.79 12.97
N ILE A 31 6.98 0.89 13.91
CA ILE A 31 7.79 -0.31 13.64
C ILE A 31 6.92 -1.31 12.87
N ASN A 32 6.77 -1.06 11.56
CA ASN A 32 6.97 -2.13 10.60
C ASN A 32 8.43 -1.98 10.18
N SER A 33 9.25 -3.01 10.35
CA SER A 33 10.65 -3.00 9.91
C SER A 33 10.82 -2.71 8.41
N LYS A 34 9.71 -2.55 7.65
CA LYS A 34 9.63 -2.25 6.21
C LYS A 34 8.75 -1.04 5.81
N GLY A 35 8.26 -0.21 6.74
CA GLY A 35 7.50 1.02 6.41
C GLY A 35 5.97 0.85 6.29
N TRP A 36 5.31 1.68 5.48
CA TRP A 36 3.84 1.71 5.38
C TRP A 36 3.36 0.95 4.13
N LEU A 37 2.24 0.24 4.25
CA LEU A 37 1.53 -0.35 3.12
C LEU A 37 0.56 0.64 2.51
N ILE A 38 0.40 0.59 1.19
CA ILE A 38 -0.64 1.33 0.48
C ILE A 38 -1.71 0.38 -0.02
N GLY A 39 -2.96 0.62 0.39
CA GLY A 39 -4.17 -0.11 -0.04
C GLY A 39 -5.18 0.77 -0.78
N ASP A 40 -6.20 0.18 -1.40
CA ASP A 40 -7.39 0.92 -1.87
C ASP A 40 -8.31 1.33 -0.72
N SER A 41 -9.32 2.12 -1.09
CA SER A 41 -10.51 2.41 -0.29
C SER A 41 -11.33 1.17 0.12
N GLY A 42 -11.02 -0.03 -0.39
CA GLY A 42 -11.63 -1.28 0.03
C GLY A 42 -11.11 -1.80 1.37
N TYR A 43 -9.94 -1.34 1.82
CA TYR A 43 -9.38 -1.68 3.12
C TYR A 43 -9.69 -0.59 4.16
N PRO A 44 -9.74 -0.95 5.46
CA PRO A 44 -9.78 0.05 6.52
C PRO A 44 -8.41 0.71 6.71
N GLN A 45 -8.43 2.00 7.07
CA GLN A 45 -7.24 2.74 7.48
C GLN A 45 -6.68 2.14 8.78
N SER A 46 -5.35 1.97 8.86
CA SER A 46 -4.66 1.52 10.09
C SER A 46 -3.28 2.15 10.23
N SER A 47 -2.60 1.86 11.34
CA SER A 47 -1.22 2.31 11.59
C SER A 47 -0.19 1.79 10.60
N ILE A 48 -0.49 0.68 9.90
CA ILE A 48 0.41 0.05 8.92
C ILE A 48 -0.09 0.14 7.48
N LEU A 49 -1.37 0.45 7.26
CA LEU A 49 -2.02 0.45 5.96
C LEU A 49 -2.67 1.81 5.70
N MET A 50 -2.13 2.53 4.72
CA MET A 50 -2.68 3.80 4.28
C MET A 50 -3.61 3.62 3.08
N THR A 51 -4.77 4.26 3.18
CA THR A 51 -5.84 4.27 2.19
C THR A 51 -6.07 5.70 1.69
N PRO A 52 -6.55 5.90 0.45
CA PRO A 52 -6.75 7.25 -0.09
C PRO A 52 -7.87 7.98 0.66
N TYR A 53 -7.74 9.30 0.79
CA TYR A 53 -8.83 10.15 1.27
C TYR A 53 -10.01 10.11 0.29
N ARG A 54 -11.23 10.15 0.80
CA ARG A 54 -12.45 10.28 -0.02
C ARG A 54 -12.64 11.75 -0.40
N ASP A 55 -12.85 12.00 -1.69
CA ASP A 55 -13.19 13.31 -2.26
C ASP A 55 -12.37 14.49 -1.70
N PRO A 56 -11.03 14.45 -1.74
CA PRO A 56 -10.22 15.56 -1.23
C PRO A 56 -10.41 16.79 -2.12
N ALA A 57 -10.62 17.95 -1.49
CA ALA A 57 -10.69 19.22 -2.22
C ALA A 57 -9.37 19.55 -2.92
N GLU A 58 -9.43 20.17 -4.09
CA GLU A 58 -8.25 20.50 -4.88
C GLU A 58 -7.28 21.43 -4.12
N GLY A 59 -5.98 21.24 -4.30
CA GLY A 59 -4.95 22.04 -3.64
C GLY A 59 -4.67 21.68 -2.16
N THR A 60 -5.46 20.80 -1.55
CA THR A 60 -5.27 20.36 -0.16
C THR A 60 -4.09 19.39 0.00
N PRO A 61 -3.50 19.27 1.20
CA PRO A 61 -2.55 18.20 1.53
C PRO A 61 -3.07 16.79 1.20
N GLU A 62 -4.36 16.56 1.43
CA GLU A 62 -5.07 15.30 1.16
C GLU A 62 -5.10 14.99 -0.34
N ALA A 63 -5.36 16.00 -1.18
CA ALA A 63 -5.30 15.85 -2.64
C ALA A 63 -3.87 15.54 -3.12
N ARG A 64 -2.85 16.20 -2.54
CA ARG A 64 -1.43 15.90 -2.84
C ARG A 64 -1.05 14.49 -2.41
N TYR A 65 -1.53 14.05 -1.25
CA TYR A 65 -1.36 12.69 -0.78
C TYR A 65 -2.00 11.68 -1.74
N ASN A 66 -3.27 11.88 -2.12
CA ASN A 66 -3.96 11.00 -3.06
C ASN A 66 -3.24 10.94 -4.42
N TYR A 67 -2.69 12.06 -4.88
CA TYR A 67 -1.88 12.10 -6.09
C TYR A 67 -0.64 11.19 -6.01
N ALA A 68 0.11 11.29 -4.90
CA ALA A 68 1.27 10.44 -4.64
C ALA A 68 0.87 8.96 -4.48
N HIS A 69 -0.24 8.70 -3.80
CA HIS A 69 -0.83 7.37 -3.58
C HIS A 69 -1.19 6.69 -4.92
N ILE A 70 -1.94 7.38 -5.77
CA ILE A 70 -2.33 6.88 -7.11
C ILE A 70 -1.10 6.56 -7.96
N ARG A 71 -0.11 7.46 -8.01
CA ARG A 71 1.13 7.22 -8.77
C ARG A 71 1.87 5.97 -8.29
N SER A 72 1.93 5.77 -6.98
CA SER A 72 2.60 4.62 -6.39
C SER A 72 1.87 3.32 -6.72
N ARG A 73 0.55 3.28 -6.54
CA ARG A 73 -0.28 2.10 -6.86
C ARG A 73 -0.26 1.72 -8.33
N ASN A 74 -0.27 2.71 -9.24
CA ASN A 74 -0.21 2.47 -10.68
C ASN A 74 1.01 1.63 -11.10
N THR A 75 2.14 1.77 -10.39
CA THR A 75 3.35 0.97 -10.67
C THR A 75 3.15 -0.50 -10.30
N THR A 76 2.60 -0.77 -9.11
CA THR A 76 2.29 -2.14 -8.66
C THR A 76 1.23 -2.81 -9.53
N GLN A 77 0.16 -2.09 -9.86
CA GLN A 77 -0.90 -2.62 -10.74
C GLN A 77 -0.36 -3.00 -12.12
N ARG A 78 0.52 -2.18 -12.70
CA ARG A 78 1.20 -2.50 -13.97
C ARG A 78 2.07 -3.75 -13.85
N CYS A 79 2.83 -3.88 -12.77
CA CYS A 79 3.65 -5.07 -12.51
C CYS A 79 2.80 -6.34 -12.42
N ILE A 80 1.71 -6.30 -11.65
CA ILE A 80 0.77 -7.43 -11.54
C ILE A 80 0.13 -7.76 -12.89
N GLY A 81 -0.22 -6.75 -13.69
CA GLY A 81 -0.75 -6.96 -15.04
C GLY A 81 0.22 -7.69 -15.99
N VAL A 82 1.53 -7.55 -15.78
CA VAL A 82 2.54 -8.34 -16.50
C VAL A 82 2.58 -9.79 -15.99
N LEU A 83 2.49 -9.99 -14.67
CA LEU A 83 2.58 -11.31 -14.03
C LEU A 83 1.34 -12.18 -14.20
N LYS A 84 0.18 -11.58 -14.47
CA LYS A 84 -1.09 -12.29 -14.70
C LYS A 84 -1.27 -12.79 -16.14
N LYS A 85 -0.27 -12.59 -17.01
CA LYS A 85 -0.24 -13.16 -18.37
C LYS A 85 0.30 -14.59 -18.35
#